data_AF-A0A0L8VE01-F1
#
_entry.id   AF-A0A0L8VE01-F1
#
_cell.length_a   1.000
_cell.length_b   1.000
_cell.length_c   1.000
_cell.angle_alpha   90.00
_cell.angle_beta   90.00
_cell.angle_gamma   90.00
#
_symmetry.space_group_name_H-M   'P 1'
#
loop_
_entity.id
_entity.type
_entity.pdbx_description
1 polymer ?
#
loop_
_entity_poly.entity_id
_entity_poly.type
_entity_poly.pdbx_seq_one_letter_code
_entity_poly.pdbx_strand_id
1 'polypeptide(L)'
;MELSKYSFGVGDRFSHQGEAQLRAIIKANKAGVDVSPVWNKSNREHGIVKTKPEHVRTEADAAVKALGWDKLYFVDADHINLTTVAPFVESSDFFTLDVAAFIGDESSKEAIESFLASCEKYKGALQIPGIAEPIPVDDKLLIEIAVKFLAATEQAANIYQYLVEKKGKGNFITEVSMDEVESPQTPVDLFFILKMLADKGVPAQTIAPKFTGRFNKGVDYVGDLKQFAKEFEEDVLVIDNLSFPE
;
A
#
# COMPACT_ATOMS: atom_id res chain seq x y z
N MET A 1 -9.59 -10.91 -7.19
CA MET A 1 -10.22 -10.06 -6.17
C MET A 1 -9.76 -8.67 -6.46
N GLU A 2 -10.70 -7.76 -6.56
CA GLU A 2 -10.46 -6.39 -7.00
C GLU A 2 -11.08 -5.46 -5.96
N LEU A 3 -10.31 -4.47 -5.53
CA LEU A 3 -10.75 -3.46 -4.59
C LEU A 3 -11.74 -2.52 -5.29
N SER A 4 -12.75 -2.06 -4.57
CA SER A 4 -13.65 -1.02 -5.10
C SER A 4 -12.87 0.28 -5.32
N LYS A 5 -13.34 1.12 -6.26
CA LYS A 5 -12.70 2.41 -6.58
C LYS A 5 -12.37 3.24 -5.33
N TYR A 6 -13.27 3.22 -4.35
CA TYR A 6 -13.02 3.78 -3.04
C TYR A 6 -13.16 2.69 -1.96
N SER A 7 -12.21 2.68 -1.05
CA SER A 7 -12.24 1.88 0.17
C SER A 7 -11.95 2.78 1.37
N PHE A 8 -12.32 2.33 2.57
CA PHE A 8 -12.03 3.07 3.79
C PHE A 8 -11.66 2.10 4.92
N GLY A 9 -10.46 2.29 5.47
CA GLY A 9 -9.98 1.57 6.65
C GLY A 9 -10.79 1.91 7.89
N VAL A 10 -11.44 0.92 8.50
CA VAL A 10 -12.29 1.06 9.69
C VAL A 10 -11.74 0.25 10.86
N GLY A 11 -10.52 0.59 11.27
CA GLY A 11 -9.83 -0.13 12.34
C GLY A 11 -10.58 -0.12 13.67
N ASP A 12 -10.69 -1.29 14.29
CA ASP A 12 -11.25 -1.46 15.62
C ASP A 12 -10.34 -2.30 16.53
N ARG A 13 -9.77 -1.63 17.54
CA ARG A 13 -8.91 -2.28 18.52
C ARG A 13 -9.65 -3.19 19.50
N PHE A 14 -10.95 -2.98 19.69
CA PHE A 14 -11.74 -3.64 20.73
C PHE A 14 -12.83 -4.56 20.17
N SER A 15 -13.08 -4.49 18.86
CA SER A 15 -14.08 -5.25 18.14
C SER A 15 -15.51 -5.07 18.63
N HIS A 16 -15.88 -3.81 18.90
CA HIS A 16 -17.19 -3.39 19.39
C HIS A 16 -17.85 -2.32 18.51
N GLN A 17 -17.21 -1.89 17.41
CA GLN A 17 -17.62 -0.74 16.60
C GLN A 17 -18.06 -1.13 15.19
N GLY A 18 -17.94 -2.40 14.78
CA GLY A 18 -18.24 -2.86 13.42
C GLY A 18 -19.58 -2.36 12.86
N GLU A 19 -20.68 -2.50 13.59
CA GLU A 19 -21.98 -1.98 13.11
C GLU A 19 -22.02 -0.44 13.01
N ALA A 20 -21.39 0.28 13.95
CA ALA A 20 -21.38 1.73 13.92
C ALA A 20 -20.56 2.26 12.74
N GLN A 21 -19.40 1.65 12.49
CA GLN A 21 -18.54 1.92 11.34
C GLN A 21 -19.29 1.66 10.03
N LEU A 22 -19.92 0.48 9.89
CA LEU A 22 -20.66 0.12 8.70
C LEU A 22 -21.88 1.03 8.46
N ARG A 23 -22.60 1.47 9.51
CA ARG A 23 -23.67 2.48 9.38
C ARG A 23 -23.16 3.79 8.77
N ALA A 24 -21.95 4.23 9.11
CA ALA A 24 -21.34 5.42 8.53
C ALA A 24 -21.05 5.24 7.03
N ILE A 25 -20.50 4.08 6.65
CA ILE A 25 -20.25 3.75 5.24
C ILE A 25 -21.56 3.63 4.44
N ILE A 26 -22.61 3.00 4.99
CA ILE A 26 -23.94 2.97 4.37
C ILE A 26 -24.46 4.40 4.12
N LYS A 27 -24.23 5.33 5.04
CA LYS A 27 -24.63 6.73 4.87
C LYS A 27 -23.84 7.41 3.75
N ALA A 28 -22.52 7.17 3.64
CA ALA A 28 -21.70 7.67 2.54
C ALA A 28 -22.18 7.11 1.18
N ASN A 29 -22.49 5.81 1.12
CA ASN A 29 -23.01 5.16 -0.08
C ASN A 29 -24.39 5.70 -0.50
N LYS A 30 -25.26 6.02 0.46
CA LYS A 30 -26.55 6.69 0.18
C LYS A 30 -26.38 8.11 -0.35
N ALA A 31 -25.25 8.77 -0.05
CA ALA A 31 -24.90 10.07 -0.60
C ALA A 31 -24.24 9.98 -2.00
N GLY A 32 -24.12 8.78 -2.57
CA GLY A 32 -23.60 8.56 -3.93
C GLY A 32 -22.10 8.28 -3.99
N VAL A 33 -21.41 8.08 -2.86
CA VAL A 33 -19.99 7.71 -2.82
C VAL A 33 -19.90 6.21 -2.58
N ASP A 34 -19.58 5.42 -3.60
CA ASP A 34 -19.50 3.95 -3.45
C ASP A 34 -18.19 3.53 -2.76
N VAL A 35 -18.25 3.33 -1.44
CA VAL A 35 -17.12 2.96 -0.58
C VAL A 35 -17.29 1.55 -0.03
N SER A 36 -16.24 0.75 -0.12
CA SER A 36 -16.15 -0.55 0.56
C SER A 36 -15.41 -0.42 1.90
N PRO A 37 -15.97 -0.95 3.01
CA PRO A 37 -15.29 -0.94 4.30
C PRO A 37 -14.16 -1.98 4.32
N VAL A 38 -13.03 -1.60 4.92
CA VAL A 38 -11.87 -2.47 5.16
C VAL A 38 -11.61 -2.50 6.66
N TRP A 39 -12.04 -3.55 7.35
CA TRP A 39 -11.71 -3.72 8.76
C TRP A 39 -10.24 -4.11 8.89
N ASN A 40 -9.48 -3.35 9.66
CA ASN A 40 -8.04 -3.57 9.74
C ASN A 40 -7.55 -3.59 11.19
N LYS A 41 -6.45 -4.31 11.40
CA LYS A 41 -5.75 -4.33 12.68
C LYS A 41 -4.35 -4.89 12.52
N SER A 42 -3.37 -4.15 13.02
CA SER A 42 -1.97 -4.58 12.91
C SER A 42 -1.64 -5.70 13.89
N ASN A 43 -0.59 -6.48 13.57
CA ASN A 43 -0.03 -7.49 14.49
C ASN A 43 0.36 -6.87 15.85
N ARG A 44 0.87 -5.62 15.84
CA ARG A 44 1.20 -4.86 17.05
C ARG A 44 -0.04 -4.60 17.91
N GLU A 45 -1.15 -4.19 17.30
CA GLU A 45 -2.40 -3.93 18.03
C GLU A 45 -3.01 -5.20 18.62
N HIS A 46 -3.00 -6.30 17.87
CA HIS A 46 -3.37 -7.61 18.40
C HIS A 46 -2.57 -7.98 19.65
N GLY A 47 -1.25 -7.79 19.62
CA GLY A 47 -0.36 -8.05 20.75
C GLY A 47 -0.64 -7.17 21.98
N ILE A 48 -1.03 -5.90 21.78
CA ILE A 48 -1.36 -4.96 22.86
C ILE A 48 -2.69 -5.32 23.52
N VAL A 49 -3.76 -5.47 22.73
CA VAL A 49 -5.12 -5.70 23.24
C VAL A 49 -5.45 -7.19 23.49
N LYS A 50 -4.50 -8.09 23.23
CA LYS A 50 -4.63 -9.54 23.42
C LYS A 50 -5.78 -10.15 22.62
N THR A 51 -5.88 -9.77 21.35
CA THR A 51 -6.84 -10.33 20.39
C THR A 51 -6.11 -11.11 19.30
N LYS A 52 -6.86 -11.82 18.44
CA LYS A 52 -6.32 -12.58 17.31
C LYS A 52 -6.93 -12.09 15.98
N PRO A 53 -6.27 -12.32 14.83
CA PRO A 53 -6.78 -11.93 13.52
C PRO A 53 -8.23 -12.39 13.24
N GLU A 54 -8.58 -13.61 13.66
CA GLU A 54 -9.92 -14.19 13.53
C GLU A 54 -11.05 -13.35 14.17
N HIS A 55 -10.73 -12.53 15.18
CA HIS A 55 -11.72 -11.66 15.82
C HIS A 55 -12.18 -10.53 14.89
N VAL A 56 -11.28 -9.97 14.06
CA VAL A 56 -11.61 -8.89 13.11
C VAL A 56 -12.55 -9.42 12.03
N ARG A 57 -12.26 -10.61 11.49
CA ARG A 57 -13.16 -11.31 10.56
C ARG A 57 -14.52 -11.56 11.17
N THR A 58 -14.57 -12.10 12.39
CA THR A 58 -15.83 -12.38 13.08
C THR A 58 -16.68 -11.11 13.26
N GLU A 59 -16.04 -9.99 13.61
CA GLU A 59 -16.72 -8.70 13.76
C GLU A 59 -17.25 -8.17 12.42
N ALA A 60 -16.43 -8.16 11.37
CA ALA A 60 -16.81 -7.67 10.05
C ALA A 60 -18.02 -8.46 9.51
N ASP A 61 -17.95 -9.79 9.54
CA ASP A 61 -19.02 -10.67 9.08
C ASP A 61 -20.32 -10.47 9.89
N ALA A 62 -20.19 -10.28 11.22
CA ALA A 62 -21.33 -10.02 12.09
C ALA A 62 -22.00 -8.67 11.79
N ALA A 63 -21.20 -7.60 11.57
CA ALA A 63 -21.71 -6.28 11.24
C ALA A 63 -22.42 -6.28 9.86
N VAL A 64 -21.80 -6.91 8.86
CA VAL A 64 -22.37 -7.08 7.52
C VAL A 64 -23.71 -7.80 7.58
N LYS A 65 -23.77 -8.92 8.30
CA LYS A 65 -25.01 -9.68 8.50
C LYS A 65 -26.08 -8.87 9.24
N ALA A 66 -25.73 -8.18 10.32
CA ALA A 66 -26.66 -7.43 11.15
C ALA A 66 -27.32 -6.27 10.40
N LEU A 67 -26.57 -5.63 9.49
CA LEU A 67 -27.04 -4.47 8.73
C LEU A 67 -27.51 -4.81 7.31
N GLY A 68 -27.48 -6.09 6.92
CA GLY A 68 -27.90 -6.54 5.60
C GLY A 68 -27.08 -5.95 4.47
N TRP A 69 -25.76 -5.80 4.68
CA TRP A 69 -24.85 -5.30 3.66
C TRP A 69 -24.59 -6.37 2.60
N ASP A 70 -24.75 -6.02 1.33
CA ASP A 70 -24.72 -6.92 0.18
C ASP A 70 -23.62 -6.55 -0.85
N LYS A 71 -22.76 -5.60 -0.52
CA LYS A 71 -21.61 -5.18 -1.35
C LYS A 71 -20.30 -5.79 -0.83
N LEU A 72 -19.21 -5.50 -1.52
CA LEU A 72 -17.86 -5.89 -1.09
C LEU A 72 -17.51 -5.28 0.28
N TYR A 73 -16.74 -6.02 1.04
CA TYR A 73 -16.07 -5.60 2.27
C TYR A 73 -14.82 -6.46 2.44
N PHE A 74 -13.86 -5.96 3.20
CA PHE A 74 -12.56 -6.61 3.33
C PHE A 74 -12.08 -6.64 4.79
N VAL A 75 -11.16 -7.55 5.06
CA VAL A 75 -10.40 -7.62 6.32
C VAL A 75 -8.92 -7.57 5.98
N ASP A 76 -8.27 -6.52 6.46
CA ASP A 76 -6.87 -6.22 6.21
C ASP A 76 -5.96 -6.72 7.35
N ALA A 77 -4.96 -7.50 6.94
CA ALA A 77 -3.78 -7.81 7.72
C ALA A 77 -2.80 -6.62 7.68
N ASP A 78 -3.04 -5.65 8.56
CA ASP A 78 -2.34 -4.37 8.53
C ASP A 78 -0.88 -4.48 9.03
N HIS A 79 0.03 -3.76 8.37
CA HIS A 79 1.47 -3.74 8.64
C HIS A 79 2.10 -5.14 8.88
N ILE A 80 1.97 -6.06 7.90
CA ILE A 80 2.55 -7.41 7.99
C ILE A 80 3.90 -7.53 7.27
N ASN A 81 4.70 -8.49 7.73
CA ASN A 81 5.93 -8.93 7.09
C ASN A 81 5.99 -10.47 7.11
N LEU A 82 7.06 -11.08 6.55
CA LEU A 82 7.19 -12.53 6.45
C LEU A 82 7.08 -13.27 7.80
N THR A 83 7.48 -12.63 8.90
CA THR A 83 7.43 -13.24 10.24
C THR A 83 6.06 -13.12 10.90
N THR A 84 5.22 -12.18 10.47
CA THR A 84 3.93 -11.86 11.10
C THR A 84 2.71 -12.19 10.25
N VAL A 85 2.87 -12.49 8.95
CA VAL A 85 1.76 -12.71 8.02
C VAL A 85 1.00 -14.02 8.26
N ALA A 86 1.68 -15.08 8.69
CA ALA A 86 1.11 -16.44 8.73
C ALA A 86 -0.22 -16.55 9.51
N PRO A 87 -0.40 -15.93 10.69
CA PRO A 87 -1.66 -15.99 11.44
C PRO A 87 -2.85 -15.27 10.78
N PHE A 88 -2.62 -14.39 9.81
CA PHE A 88 -3.67 -13.60 9.16
C PHE A 88 -4.23 -14.26 7.90
N VAL A 89 -3.51 -15.23 7.32
CA VAL A 89 -3.80 -15.83 6.01
C VAL A 89 -5.25 -16.32 5.90
N GLU A 90 -5.79 -16.96 6.94
CA GLU A 90 -7.14 -17.53 6.93
C GLU A 90 -8.24 -16.49 7.15
N SER A 91 -7.95 -15.41 7.89
CA SER A 91 -8.96 -14.42 8.31
C SER A 91 -9.04 -13.19 7.40
N SER A 92 -7.96 -12.89 6.67
CA SER A 92 -7.80 -11.68 5.89
C SER A 92 -7.87 -11.94 4.38
N ASP A 93 -8.35 -10.95 3.64
CA ASP A 93 -8.42 -10.91 2.19
C ASP A 93 -7.77 -9.64 1.60
N PHE A 94 -7.32 -8.73 2.46
CA PHE A 94 -6.47 -7.59 2.14
C PHE A 94 -5.17 -7.72 2.96
N PHE A 95 -4.03 -7.40 2.37
CA PHE A 95 -2.72 -7.50 3.02
C PHE A 95 -1.88 -6.25 2.74
N THR A 96 -1.53 -5.54 3.81
CA THR A 96 -0.61 -4.42 3.79
C THR A 96 0.81 -4.89 4.06
N LEU A 97 1.60 -4.98 2.98
CA LEU A 97 2.98 -5.43 2.98
C LEU A 97 3.89 -4.31 3.49
N ASP A 98 4.26 -4.37 4.76
CA ASP A 98 5.16 -3.40 5.38
C ASP A 98 6.62 -3.73 5.04
N VAL A 99 7.24 -2.87 4.24
CA VAL A 99 8.63 -3.02 3.80
C VAL A 99 9.50 -1.84 4.21
N ALA A 100 9.00 -0.94 5.07
CA ALA A 100 9.72 0.26 5.49
C ALA A 100 11.08 -0.05 6.14
N ALA A 101 11.14 -1.13 6.92
CA ALA A 101 12.36 -1.58 7.61
C ALA A 101 13.51 -2.00 6.68
N PHE A 102 13.23 -2.24 5.39
CA PHE A 102 14.21 -2.68 4.39
C PHE A 102 14.61 -1.57 3.42
N ILE A 103 14.09 -0.35 3.63
CA ILE A 103 14.50 0.81 2.83
C ILE A 103 15.94 1.19 3.21
N GLY A 104 16.81 1.23 2.21
CA GLY A 104 18.25 1.49 2.36
C GLY A 104 19.09 0.23 2.61
N ASP A 105 18.49 -0.96 2.69
CA ASP A 105 19.23 -2.21 2.79
C ASP A 105 20.01 -2.51 1.49
N GLU A 106 21.16 -3.15 1.64
CA GLU A 106 22.02 -3.50 0.50
C GLU A 106 21.32 -4.50 -0.44
N SER A 107 21.33 -4.15 -1.73
CA SER A 107 20.97 -5.07 -2.82
C SER A 107 22.23 -5.55 -3.54
N SER A 108 22.17 -6.75 -4.13
CA SER A 108 23.32 -7.27 -4.88
C SER A 108 23.64 -6.38 -6.10
N LYS A 109 24.91 -6.38 -6.51
CA LYS A 109 25.34 -5.61 -7.70
C LYS A 109 24.58 -6.06 -8.93
N GLU A 110 24.36 -7.36 -9.06
CA GLU A 110 23.63 -7.98 -10.17
C GLU A 110 22.18 -7.51 -10.22
N ALA A 111 21.53 -7.33 -9.05
CA ALA A 111 20.16 -6.82 -8.97
C ALA A 111 20.09 -5.34 -9.38
N ILE A 112 21.06 -4.53 -8.94
CA ILE A 112 21.15 -3.11 -9.33
C ILE A 112 21.39 -3.01 -10.84
N GLU A 113 22.36 -3.74 -11.39
CA GLU A 113 22.66 -3.76 -12.83
C GLU A 113 21.45 -4.19 -13.66
N SER A 114 20.71 -5.22 -13.20
CA SER A 114 19.48 -5.66 -13.86
C SER A 114 18.39 -4.59 -13.83
N PHE A 115 18.23 -3.88 -12.71
CA PHE A 115 17.29 -2.77 -12.59
C PHE A 115 17.65 -1.61 -13.52
N LEU A 116 18.93 -1.23 -13.60
CA LEU A 116 19.40 -0.19 -14.52
C LEU A 116 19.11 -0.56 -15.97
N ALA A 117 19.41 -1.80 -16.36
CA ALA A 117 19.15 -2.30 -17.70
C ALA A 117 17.65 -2.25 -18.06
N SER A 118 16.76 -2.64 -17.14
CA SER A 118 15.31 -2.56 -17.38
C SER A 118 14.75 -1.13 -17.32
N CYS A 119 15.55 -0.15 -16.87
CA CYS A 119 15.21 1.27 -16.87
C CYS A 119 15.73 2.05 -18.09
N GLU A 120 16.44 1.42 -19.04
CA GLU A 120 17.12 2.12 -20.15
C GLU A 120 16.19 3.04 -20.95
N LYS A 121 14.95 2.60 -21.21
CA LYS A 121 13.93 3.39 -21.94
C LYS A 121 13.45 4.65 -21.22
N TYR A 122 13.70 4.76 -19.91
CA TYR A 122 13.30 5.91 -19.10
C TYR A 122 14.41 6.95 -18.95
N LYS A 123 15.63 6.65 -19.41
CA LYS A 123 16.75 7.61 -19.36
C LYS A 123 16.50 8.82 -20.26
N GLY A 124 17.03 9.97 -19.85
CA GLY A 124 16.83 11.25 -20.52
C GLY A 124 15.79 12.10 -19.78
N ALA A 125 14.79 12.61 -20.49
CA ALA A 125 13.73 13.44 -19.93
C ALA A 125 12.43 12.63 -19.83
N LEU A 126 12.16 12.08 -18.65
CA LEU A 126 10.92 11.36 -18.38
C LEU A 126 9.76 12.36 -18.24
N GLN A 127 8.85 12.34 -19.21
CA GLN A 127 7.64 13.15 -19.17
C GLN A 127 6.48 12.34 -18.60
N ILE A 128 5.90 12.83 -17.50
CA ILE A 128 4.64 12.32 -16.96
C ILE A 128 3.54 13.33 -17.32
N PRO A 129 2.45 12.93 -17.99
CA PRO A 129 1.34 13.82 -18.29
C PRO A 129 0.81 14.53 -17.03
N GLY A 130 0.64 15.85 -17.10
CA GLY A 130 0.18 16.67 -15.99
C GLY A 130 1.30 17.20 -15.08
N ILE A 131 2.48 16.59 -15.06
CA ILE A 131 3.66 17.13 -14.35
C ILE A 131 4.36 18.13 -15.28
N ALA A 132 4.52 19.36 -14.79
CA ALA A 132 4.95 20.50 -15.62
C ALA A 132 6.35 20.35 -16.19
N GLU A 133 7.30 19.91 -15.36
CA GLU A 133 8.71 19.79 -15.74
C GLU A 133 9.06 18.31 -15.96
N PRO A 134 9.74 17.97 -17.08
CA PRO A 134 10.26 16.63 -17.28
C PRO A 134 11.26 16.27 -16.18
N ILE A 135 11.23 15.01 -15.75
CA ILE A 135 12.15 14.50 -14.73
C ILE A 135 13.44 14.04 -15.43
N PRO A 136 14.61 14.62 -15.12
CA PRO A 136 15.87 14.15 -15.67
C PRO A 136 16.24 12.79 -15.04
N VAL A 137 16.38 11.77 -15.86
CA VAL A 137 16.73 10.40 -15.45
C VAL A 137 18.09 10.04 -16.03
N ASP A 138 19.08 9.88 -15.16
CA ASP A 138 20.40 9.38 -15.48
C ASP A 138 20.75 8.14 -14.63
N ASP A 139 21.90 7.51 -14.92
CA ASP A 139 22.35 6.34 -14.16
C ASP A 139 22.55 6.64 -12.68
N LYS A 140 22.96 7.88 -12.34
CA LYS A 140 23.19 8.28 -10.96
C LYS A 140 21.88 8.26 -10.16
N LEU A 141 20.82 8.87 -10.69
CA LEU A 141 19.50 8.86 -10.09
C LEU A 141 18.99 7.42 -9.92
N LEU A 142 19.08 6.61 -10.98
CA LEU A 142 18.59 5.24 -10.93
C LEU A 142 19.35 4.39 -9.90
N ILE A 143 20.68 4.58 -9.76
CA ILE A 143 21.48 3.92 -8.72
C ILE A 143 21.04 4.39 -7.33
N GLU A 144 20.84 5.69 -7.11
CA GLU A 144 20.38 6.23 -5.83
C GLU A 144 19.01 5.66 -5.42
N ILE A 145 18.08 5.56 -6.36
CA ILE A 145 16.76 4.95 -6.13
C ILE A 145 16.88 3.45 -5.89
N ALA A 146 17.71 2.73 -6.66
CA ALA A 146 17.93 1.30 -6.48
C ALA A 146 18.49 0.99 -5.09
N VAL A 147 19.50 1.73 -4.64
CA VAL A 147 20.10 1.57 -3.31
C VAL A 147 19.07 1.82 -2.20
N LYS A 148 18.12 2.73 -2.40
CA LYS A 148 17.07 3.00 -1.41
C LYS A 148 15.98 1.93 -1.39
N PHE A 149 15.45 1.52 -2.54
CA PHE A 149 14.17 0.84 -2.59
C PHE A 149 14.23 -0.59 -3.14
N LEU A 150 15.33 -1.03 -3.75
CA LEU A 150 15.37 -2.33 -4.41
C LEU A 150 15.20 -3.48 -3.41
N ALA A 151 15.85 -3.41 -2.24
CA ALA A 151 15.69 -4.38 -1.16
C ALA A 151 14.26 -4.41 -0.60
N ALA A 152 13.64 -3.24 -0.40
CA ALA A 152 12.25 -3.13 0.07
C ALA A 152 11.26 -3.76 -0.92
N THR A 153 11.42 -3.51 -2.23
CA THR A 153 10.56 -4.14 -3.24
C THR A 153 10.79 -5.65 -3.38
N GLU A 154 12.00 -6.14 -3.11
CA GLU A 154 12.29 -7.58 -3.02
C GLU A 154 11.53 -8.22 -1.85
N GLN A 155 11.47 -7.57 -0.69
CA GLN A 155 10.69 -8.07 0.43
C GLN A 155 9.19 -8.04 0.16
N ALA A 156 8.68 -7.01 -0.52
CA ALA A 156 7.28 -6.99 -0.96
C ALA A 156 6.98 -8.20 -1.86
N ALA A 157 7.87 -8.51 -2.80
CA ALA A 157 7.75 -9.69 -3.66
C ALA A 157 7.77 -11.00 -2.86
N ASN A 158 8.67 -11.14 -1.89
CA ASN A 158 8.74 -12.34 -1.04
C ASN A 158 7.44 -12.55 -0.24
N ILE A 159 6.89 -11.50 0.36
CA ILE A 159 5.63 -11.62 1.11
C ILE A 159 4.46 -11.92 0.17
N TYR A 160 4.42 -11.26 -1.00
CA TYR A 160 3.42 -11.54 -2.02
C TYR A 160 3.48 -13.00 -2.50
N GLN A 161 4.67 -13.55 -2.79
CA GLN A 161 4.80 -14.95 -3.20
C GLN A 161 4.36 -15.91 -2.10
N TYR A 162 4.70 -15.64 -0.84
CA TYR A 162 4.16 -16.40 0.29
C TYR A 162 2.62 -16.42 0.29
N LEU A 163 1.97 -15.27 0.05
CA LEU A 163 0.51 -15.19 -0.03
C LEU A 163 -0.05 -15.92 -1.26
N VAL A 164 0.62 -15.86 -2.41
CA VAL A 164 0.25 -16.62 -3.61
C VAL A 164 0.28 -18.12 -3.33
N GLU A 165 1.30 -18.63 -2.66
CA GLU A 165 1.40 -20.04 -2.28
C GLU A 165 0.25 -20.49 -1.36
N LYS A 166 -0.23 -19.60 -0.49
CA LYS A 166 -1.28 -19.93 0.49
C LYS A 166 -2.70 -19.71 -0.02
N LYS A 167 -2.95 -18.61 -0.74
CA LYS A 167 -4.29 -18.17 -1.13
C LYS A 167 -4.54 -18.29 -2.63
N GLY A 168 -3.49 -18.45 -3.43
CA GLY A 168 -3.56 -18.40 -4.89
C GLY A 168 -3.53 -16.97 -5.43
N LYS A 169 -2.94 -16.81 -6.63
CA LYS A 169 -2.83 -15.52 -7.32
C LYS A 169 -4.22 -14.93 -7.58
N GLY A 170 -4.39 -13.66 -7.26
CA GLY A 170 -5.63 -12.93 -7.51
C GLY A 170 -6.77 -13.23 -6.52
N ASN A 171 -6.52 -13.91 -5.41
CA ASN A 171 -7.54 -14.19 -4.38
C ASN A 171 -7.46 -13.26 -3.15
N PHE A 172 -6.65 -12.21 -3.22
CA PHE A 172 -6.47 -11.22 -2.16
C PHE A 172 -6.09 -9.85 -2.75
N ILE A 173 -6.26 -8.80 -1.97
CA ILE A 173 -5.81 -7.43 -2.27
C ILE A 173 -4.39 -7.27 -1.71
N THR A 174 -3.51 -6.65 -2.50
CA THR A 174 -2.13 -6.35 -2.11
C THR A 174 -1.96 -4.84 -2.02
N GLU A 175 -1.61 -4.36 -0.83
CA GLU A 175 -1.09 -3.02 -0.58
C GLU A 175 0.41 -3.11 -0.29
N VAL A 176 1.22 -2.21 -0.84
CA VAL A 176 2.63 -2.09 -0.45
C VAL A 176 2.80 -0.82 0.37
N SER A 177 3.28 -0.94 1.61
CA SER A 177 3.50 0.20 2.49
C SER A 177 4.98 0.52 2.70
N MET A 178 5.30 1.81 2.60
CA MET A 178 6.62 2.41 2.78
C MET A 178 6.54 3.68 3.63
N ASP A 179 5.46 3.86 4.38
CA ASP A 179 5.13 5.09 5.09
C ASP A 179 5.86 5.27 6.44
N GLU A 180 6.33 4.18 7.06
CA GLU A 180 7.04 4.21 8.35
C GLU A 180 8.56 4.52 8.22
N VAL A 181 8.93 5.49 7.40
CA VAL A 181 10.33 5.97 7.25
C VAL A 181 10.51 7.46 7.55
N GLU A 182 11.75 7.88 7.79
CA GLU A 182 12.07 9.28 8.10
C GLU A 182 11.96 10.20 6.88
N SER A 183 12.51 9.77 5.74
CA SER A 183 12.56 10.57 4.52
C SER A 183 11.36 10.28 3.62
N PRO A 184 10.64 11.32 3.13
CA PRO A 184 9.52 11.11 2.22
C PRO A 184 9.99 10.55 0.88
N GLN A 185 9.12 9.79 0.21
CA GLN A 185 9.31 9.46 -1.20
C GLN A 185 8.88 10.65 -2.06
N THR A 186 9.63 10.90 -3.12
CA THR A 186 9.28 11.87 -4.17
C THR A 186 8.43 11.19 -5.26
N PRO A 187 7.76 11.95 -6.13
CA PRO A 187 7.03 11.36 -7.27
C PRO A 187 7.91 10.51 -8.20
N VAL A 188 9.20 10.87 -8.35
CA VAL A 188 10.15 10.06 -9.12
C VAL A 188 10.52 8.76 -8.39
N ASP A 189 10.68 8.81 -7.06
CA ASP A 189 10.86 7.59 -6.26
C ASP A 189 9.65 6.67 -6.44
N LEU A 190 8.43 7.21 -6.33
CA LEU A 190 7.19 6.46 -6.48
C LEU A 190 7.09 5.78 -7.85
N PHE A 191 7.40 6.50 -8.94
CA PHE A 191 7.42 5.94 -10.29
C PHE A 191 8.32 4.70 -10.38
N PHE A 192 9.55 4.80 -9.88
CA PHE A 192 10.51 3.70 -9.95
C PHE A 192 10.24 2.60 -8.93
N ILE A 193 9.64 2.89 -7.77
CA ILE A 193 9.14 1.87 -6.84
C ILE A 193 8.07 1.03 -7.54
N LEU A 194 7.09 1.66 -8.18
CA LEU A 194 6.01 0.96 -8.88
C LEU A 194 6.56 0.14 -10.06
N LYS A 195 7.57 0.67 -10.76
CA LYS A 195 8.32 -0.09 -11.77
C LYS A 195 9.02 -1.32 -11.18
N MET A 196 9.71 -1.16 -10.04
CA MET A 196 10.40 -2.28 -9.37
C MET A 196 9.42 -3.36 -8.90
N LEU A 197 8.23 -2.98 -8.44
CA LEU A 197 7.16 -3.91 -8.07
C LEU A 197 6.61 -4.64 -9.30
N ALA A 198 6.41 -3.92 -10.41
CA ALA A 198 5.98 -4.48 -11.68
C ALA A 198 7.00 -5.49 -12.24
N ASP A 199 8.29 -5.15 -12.26
CA ASP A 199 9.39 -6.05 -12.66
C ASP A 199 9.39 -7.36 -11.83
N LYS A 200 8.96 -7.30 -10.57
CA LYS A 200 8.87 -8.46 -9.66
C LYS A 200 7.52 -9.17 -9.70
N GLY A 201 6.59 -8.71 -10.55
CA GLY A 201 5.26 -9.30 -10.69
C GLY A 201 4.37 -9.15 -9.46
N VAL A 202 4.55 -8.08 -8.67
CA VAL A 202 3.70 -7.74 -7.51
C VAL A 202 2.57 -6.81 -7.98
N PRO A 203 1.32 -7.30 -8.10
CA PRO A 203 0.19 -6.50 -8.55
C PRO A 203 -0.39 -5.68 -7.38
N ALA A 204 0.34 -4.65 -6.95
CA ALA A 204 -0.13 -3.72 -5.93
C ALA A 204 -1.39 -2.99 -6.43
N GLN A 205 -2.51 -3.14 -5.72
CA GLN A 205 -3.74 -2.40 -6.01
C GLN A 205 -3.77 -1.06 -5.27
N THR A 206 -3.01 -0.95 -4.19
CA THR A 206 -2.79 0.28 -3.43
C THR A 206 -1.33 0.39 -3.00
N ILE A 207 -0.88 1.61 -2.73
CA ILE A 207 0.47 1.91 -2.25
C ILE A 207 0.38 3.01 -1.20
N ALA A 208 1.14 2.87 -0.12
CA ALA A 208 1.19 3.83 0.97
C ALA A 208 2.62 4.43 1.08
N PRO A 209 2.91 5.54 0.38
CA PRO A 209 4.18 6.22 0.50
C PRO A 209 4.22 7.12 1.75
N LYS A 210 5.43 7.44 2.21
CA LYS A 210 5.71 8.53 3.15
C LYS A 210 5.64 9.87 2.40
N PHE A 211 4.63 10.67 2.71
CA PHE A 211 4.53 12.06 2.23
C PHE A 211 5.42 13.02 3.02
N THR A 212 5.74 14.17 2.42
CA THR A 212 6.34 15.31 3.14
C THR A 212 5.44 15.77 4.29
N GLY A 213 6.07 16.28 5.36
CA GLY A 213 5.39 16.65 6.59
C GLY A 213 5.12 15.44 7.48
N ARG A 214 4.18 15.59 8.42
CA ARG A 214 3.92 14.60 9.47
C ARG A 214 2.43 14.29 9.64
N PHE A 215 2.12 13.00 9.59
CA PHE A 215 0.81 12.42 9.85
C PHE A 215 0.85 11.71 11.21
N ASN A 216 0.73 12.47 12.29
CA ASN A 216 0.81 11.93 13.64
C ASN A 216 -0.54 11.37 14.09
N LYS A 217 -0.50 10.31 14.90
CA LYS A 217 -1.72 9.66 15.41
C LYS A 217 -2.55 10.65 16.25
N GLY A 218 -3.82 10.82 15.87
CA GLY A 218 -4.80 11.59 16.64
C GLY A 218 -4.72 13.12 16.51
N VAL A 219 -3.93 13.64 15.57
CA VAL A 219 -3.83 15.09 15.30
C VAL A 219 -3.85 15.36 13.81
N ASP A 220 -4.10 16.61 13.44
CA ASP A 220 -4.08 17.06 12.05
C ASP A 220 -2.66 17.06 11.45
N TYR A 221 -2.58 17.16 10.13
CA TYR A 221 -1.33 17.25 9.38
C TYR A 221 -0.47 18.42 9.88
N VAL A 222 0.84 18.18 9.97
CA VAL A 222 1.84 19.20 10.32
C VAL A 222 2.87 19.33 9.21
N GLY A 223 2.81 20.43 8.47
CA GLY A 223 3.77 20.77 7.41
C GLY A 223 3.25 21.89 6.50
N ASP A 224 3.87 22.04 5.33
CA ASP A 224 3.39 22.96 4.29
C ASP A 224 2.28 22.27 3.46
N LEU A 225 1.08 22.85 3.48
CA LEU A 225 -0.09 22.33 2.75
C LEU A 225 0.04 22.50 1.23
N LYS A 226 0.71 23.55 0.76
CA LYS A 226 0.89 23.78 -0.69
C LYS A 226 1.88 22.79 -1.25
N GLN A 227 2.96 22.51 -0.52
CA GLN A 227 3.92 21.49 -0.91
C GLN A 227 3.27 20.10 -0.92
N PHE A 228 2.54 19.74 0.16
CA PHE A 228 1.84 18.47 0.24
C PHE A 228 0.82 18.29 -0.90
N ALA A 229 -0.02 19.30 -1.18
CA ALA A 229 -1.00 19.21 -2.25
C ALA A 229 -0.35 19.00 -3.62
N LYS A 230 0.75 19.71 -3.90
CA LYS A 230 1.52 19.55 -5.14
C LYS A 230 2.07 18.12 -5.27
N GLU A 231 2.78 17.64 -4.25
CA GLU A 231 3.39 16.30 -4.27
C GLU A 231 2.32 15.20 -4.38
N PHE A 232 1.22 15.33 -3.64
CA PHE A 232 0.09 14.40 -3.71
C PHE A 232 -0.55 14.36 -5.11
N GLU A 233 -0.75 15.51 -5.75
CA GLU A 233 -1.26 15.56 -7.13
C GLU A 233 -0.27 14.92 -8.12
N GLU A 234 1.03 15.18 -7.96
CA GLU A 234 2.08 14.57 -8.79
C GLU A 234 2.15 13.05 -8.60
N ASP A 235 2.00 12.54 -7.36
CA ASP A 235 1.93 11.10 -7.07
C ASP A 235 0.71 10.44 -7.72
N VAL A 236 -0.45 11.09 -7.69
CA VAL A 236 -1.66 10.61 -8.38
C VAL A 236 -1.43 10.57 -9.90
N LEU A 237 -0.79 11.59 -10.47
CA LEU A 237 -0.45 11.62 -11.91
C LEU A 237 0.55 10.53 -12.28
N VAL A 238 1.53 10.23 -11.42
CA VAL A 238 2.41 9.07 -11.58
C VAL A 238 1.57 7.82 -11.72
N ILE A 239 0.70 7.54 -10.74
CA ILE A 239 -0.13 6.33 -10.70
C ILE A 239 -1.05 6.21 -11.93
N ASP A 240 -1.74 7.28 -12.31
CA ASP A 240 -2.70 7.29 -13.43
C ASP A 240 -2.05 7.08 -14.81
N ASN A 241 -0.76 7.42 -14.94
CA ASN A 241 -0.02 7.34 -16.20
C ASN A 241 0.99 6.18 -16.23
N LEU A 242 0.90 5.23 -15.30
CA LEU A 242 1.72 4.02 -15.34
C LEU A 242 1.26 3.07 -16.44
N SER A 243 2.09 2.95 -17.49
CA SER A 243 2.02 1.84 -18.44
C SER A 243 3.34 1.08 -18.43
N PHE A 244 3.42 0.02 -17.62
CA PHE A 244 4.49 -0.95 -17.73
C PHE A 244 4.05 -2.02 -18.75
N PRO A 245 4.72 -2.18 -19.90
CA PRO A 245 4.40 -3.24 -20.83
C PRO A 245 4.57 -4.60 -20.13
N GLU A 246 3.66 -5.53 -20.40
CA GLU A 246 3.76 -6.96 -20.02
C GLU A 246 5.02 -7.62 -20.60
#